data_AF-A3DKA8-F1
#
_entry.id   AF-A3DKA8-F1
#
_cell.length_a   1.000
_cell.length_b   1.000
_cell.length_c   1.000
_cell.angle_alpha   90.00
_cell.angle_beta   90.00
_cell.angle_gamma   90.00
#
_symmetry.space_group_name_H-M   'P 1'
#
loop_
_entity.id
_entity.type
_entity.pdbx_description
1 polymer ?
#
loop_
_entity_poly.entity_id
_entity_poly.type
_entity_poly.pdbx_seq_one_letter_code
_entity_poly.pdbx_strand_id
1 'polypeptide(L)'
;MDDLIELEISKTQCIRIYLPCKKEDLDFFDCVTIEYLKEQTEYILYYKDLSGAAIISLKELLEKALNFKLQIENEYKDKGIGYYHSIYTNNIYANKLQTAGSQDLIDPTKDFLVWSTLGPTSIGTFIYNDQDKIYIEISPLYEWFNHIFDDILEEYNEVKDEDASFDDFLNNYKPIDIVAIDRKVAEKWLEFCCEMIEILKANDKKQLK
;
A
#
# COMPACT_ATOMS: atom_id res chain seq x y z
N MET A 1 -1.84 23.79 -6.93
CA MET A 1 -1.92 24.09 -5.49
C MET A 1 -2.47 22.81 -4.93
N ASP A 2 -1.56 21.99 -4.44
CA ASP A 2 -1.84 20.59 -4.16
C ASP A 2 -2.53 20.57 -2.80
N ASP A 3 -3.75 20.04 -2.79
CA ASP A 3 -4.52 19.93 -1.56
C ASP A 3 -4.02 18.71 -0.78
N LEU A 4 -3.89 18.84 0.53
CA LEU A 4 -3.31 17.80 1.39
C LEU A 4 -4.37 17.29 2.36
N ILE A 5 -4.61 15.99 2.31
CA ILE A 5 -5.44 15.30 3.29
C ILE A 5 -4.55 14.49 4.22
N GLU A 6 -4.72 14.69 5.53
CA GLU A 6 -4.03 13.91 6.55
C GLU A 6 -5.00 12.96 7.26
N LEU A 7 -4.71 11.67 7.14
CA LEU A 7 -5.35 10.59 7.89
C LEU A 7 -4.50 10.30 9.12
N GLU A 8 -4.83 10.97 10.23
CA GLU A 8 -4.08 10.85 11.50
C GLU A 8 -4.20 9.45 12.10
N ILE A 9 -3.06 8.86 12.48
CA ILE A 9 -2.95 7.64 13.28
C ILE A 9 -2.64 7.99 14.73
N SER A 10 -1.65 8.87 14.92
CA SER A 10 -1.21 9.38 16.21
C SER A 10 -0.63 10.79 16.05
N LYS A 11 -0.12 11.39 17.13
CA LYS A 11 0.52 12.73 17.06
C LYS A 11 1.76 12.79 16.19
N THR A 12 2.38 11.65 15.89
CA THR A 12 3.65 11.56 15.17
C THR A 12 3.54 10.65 13.95
N GLN A 13 2.34 10.15 13.64
CA GLN A 13 2.11 9.22 12.54
C GLN A 13 0.84 9.60 11.79
N CYS A 14 0.94 9.76 10.48
CA CYS A 14 -0.22 9.98 9.62
C CYS A 14 0.03 9.43 8.21
N ILE A 15 -1.06 9.13 7.52
CA ILE A 15 -1.04 8.90 6.08
C ILE A 15 -1.44 10.21 5.40
N ARG A 16 -0.61 10.68 4.47
CA ARG A 16 -0.80 11.92 3.72
C ARG A 16 -1.21 11.59 2.30
N ILE A 17 -2.29 12.18 1.83
CA ILE A 17 -2.79 12.05 0.46
C ILE A 17 -2.66 13.41 -0.22
N TYR A 18 -1.77 13.48 -1.20
CA TYR A 18 -1.53 14.68 -2.00
C TYR A 18 -2.42 14.63 -3.24
N LEU A 19 -3.31 15.62 -3.34
CA LEU A 19 -4.23 15.77 -4.45
C LEU A 19 -3.66 16.71 -5.51
N PRO A 20 -3.86 16.42 -6.81
CA PRO A 20 -3.41 17.30 -7.89
C PRO A 20 -4.28 18.56 -8.04
N CYS A 21 -5.42 18.60 -7.35
CA CYS A 21 -6.43 19.64 -7.41
C CYS A 21 -7.11 19.77 -6.04
N LYS A 22 -8.10 20.65 -5.93
CA LYS A 22 -8.93 20.73 -4.73
C LYS A 22 -9.74 19.46 -4.57
N LYS A 23 -9.99 19.04 -3.32
CA LYS A 23 -10.79 17.86 -3.00
C LYS A 23 -12.10 17.76 -3.81
N GLU A 24 -12.85 18.84 -3.97
CA GLU A 24 -14.16 18.83 -4.65
C GLU A 24 -14.07 18.63 -6.17
N ASP A 25 -12.91 18.91 -6.74
CA ASP A 25 -12.64 18.85 -8.18
C ASP A 25 -11.92 17.55 -8.58
N LEU A 26 -11.63 16.66 -7.63
CA LEU A 26 -10.92 15.40 -7.88
C LEU A 26 -11.75 14.45 -8.76
N ASP A 27 -11.13 13.93 -9.81
CA ASP A 27 -11.68 12.94 -10.73
C ASP A 27 -11.12 11.54 -10.48
N PHE A 28 -11.85 10.50 -10.92
CA PHE A 28 -11.51 9.10 -10.65
C PHE A 28 -10.12 8.70 -11.20
N PHE A 29 -9.74 9.31 -12.32
CA PHE A 29 -8.49 9.01 -13.02
C PHE A 29 -7.37 10.01 -12.71
N ASP A 30 -7.60 10.97 -11.82
CA ASP A 30 -6.55 11.86 -11.37
C ASP A 30 -5.48 11.08 -10.60
N CYS A 31 -4.21 11.45 -10.80
CA CYS A 31 -3.09 10.82 -10.11
C CYS A 31 -2.89 11.45 -8.73
N VAL A 32 -2.85 10.62 -7.69
CA VAL A 32 -2.51 11.03 -6.32
C VAL A 32 -1.20 10.40 -5.88
N THR A 33 -0.55 11.04 -4.91
CA THR A 33 0.57 10.44 -4.17
C THR A 33 0.15 10.25 -2.71
N ILE A 34 0.47 9.09 -2.15
CA ILE A 34 0.20 8.75 -0.76
C ILE A 34 1.51 8.45 -0.05
N GLU A 35 1.71 9.10 1.08
CA GLU A 35 2.89 8.94 1.92
C GLU A 35 2.50 8.54 3.34
N TYR A 36 3.38 7.81 4.00
CA TYR A 36 3.35 7.64 5.44
C TYR A 36 4.40 8.53 6.07
N LEU A 37 3.96 9.42 6.97
CA LEU A 37 4.87 10.13 7.86
C LEU A 37 4.98 9.35 9.17
N LYS A 38 6.21 9.00 9.54
CA LYS A 38 6.56 8.49 10.88
C LYS A 38 7.63 9.39 11.48
N GLU A 39 7.27 10.09 12.54
CA GLU A 39 8.11 11.09 13.20
C GLU A 39 8.54 12.21 12.24
N GLN A 40 9.71 12.08 11.61
CA GLN A 40 10.26 13.01 10.61
C GLN A 40 10.66 12.32 9.30
N THR A 41 10.32 11.04 9.15
CA THR A 41 10.66 10.25 7.96
C THR A 41 9.41 9.97 7.14
N GLU A 42 9.53 10.21 5.84
CA GLU A 42 8.46 10.05 4.86
C GLU A 42 8.72 8.79 4.02
N TYR A 43 7.66 8.03 3.78
CA TYR A 43 7.69 6.79 3.01
C TYR A 43 6.60 6.84 1.95
N ILE A 44 6.96 6.71 0.68
CA ILE A 44 5.98 6.72 -0.42
C ILE A 44 5.27 5.36 -0.45
N LEU A 45 3.95 5.36 -0.22
CA LEU A 45 3.10 4.16 -0.19
C LEU A 45 2.38 3.92 -1.51
N TYR A 46 2.14 4.99 -2.26
CA TYR A 46 1.45 4.99 -3.56
C TYR A 46 1.92 6.21 -4.36
N TYR A 47 2.45 6.04 -5.56
CA TYR A 47 3.11 7.13 -6.29
C TYR A 47 2.43 7.43 -7.61
N LYS A 48 1.92 8.66 -7.76
CA LYS A 48 1.32 9.20 -9.00
C LYS A 48 0.40 8.23 -9.74
N ASP A 49 -0.52 7.61 -9.02
CA ASP A 49 -1.43 6.60 -9.57
C ASP A 49 -2.90 6.92 -9.20
N LEU A 50 -3.86 6.18 -9.76
CA LEU A 50 -5.27 6.57 -9.85
C LEU A 50 -5.93 6.76 -8.48
N SER A 51 -6.49 7.95 -8.27
CA SER A 51 -7.22 8.34 -7.06
C SER A 51 -8.35 7.36 -6.74
N GLY A 52 -9.11 6.94 -7.75
CA GLY A 52 -10.23 6.02 -7.59
C GLY A 52 -9.78 4.66 -7.06
N ALA A 53 -8.67 4.12 -7.56
CA ALA A 53 -8.11 2.86 -7.09
C ALA A 53 -7.63 2.97 -5.65
N ALA A 54 -6.89 4.03 -5.32
CA ALA A 54 -6.35 4.25 -3.98
C ALA A 54 -7.44 4.38 -2.89
N ILE A 55 -8.49 5.15 -3.17
CA ILE A 55 -9.58 5.39 -2.21
C ILE A 55 -10.48 4.15 -2.07
N ILE A 56 -10.75 3.44 -3.16
CA ILE A 56 -11.57 2.21 -3.12
C ILE A 56 -10.86 1.10 -2.34
N SER A 57 -9.57 0.87 -2.58
CA SER A 57 -8.83 -0.20 -1.87
C SER A 57 -8.82 0.05 -0.36
N LEU A 58 -8.57 1.30 0.07
CA LEU A 58 -8.62 1.68 1.47
C LEU A 58 -10.02 1.48 2.06
N LYS A 59 -11.08 1.93 1.37
CA LYS A 59 -12.46 1.73 1.83
C LYS A 59 -12.76 0.26 2.07
N GLU A 60 -12.50 -0.59 1.07
CA GLU A 60 -12.87 -2.00 1.13
C GLU A 60 -12.18 -2.72 2.28
N LEU A 61 -10.88 -2.45 2.49
CA LEU A 61 -10.14 -3.07 3.58
C LEU A 61 -10.53 -2.52 4.96
N LEU A 62 -10.83 -1.22 5.07
CA LEU A 62 -11.39 -0.66 6.32
C LEU A 62 -12.75 -1.29 6.65
N GLU A 63 -13.64 -1.45 5.67
CA GLU A 63 -14.93 -2.12 5.86
C GLU A 63 -14.76 -3.56 6.33
N LYS A 64 -13.86 -4.33 5.69
CA LYS A 64 -13.58 -5.70 6.11
C LYS A 64 -12.97 -5.73 7.52
N ALA A 65 -11.99 -4.87 7.82
CA ALA A 65 -11.34 -4.80 9.14
C ALA A 65 -12.32 -4.42 10.26
N LEU A 66 -13.17 -3.43 10.04
CA LEU A 66 -14.22 -3.02 10.98
C LEU A 66 -15.28 -4.11 11.21
N ASN A 67 -15.40 -5.06 10.29
CA ASN A 67 -16.29 -6.22 10.44
C ASN A 67 -15.56 -7.50 10.84
N PHE A 68 -14.31 -7.41 11.30
CA PHE A 68 -13.47 -8.56 11.72
C PHE A 68 -13.28 -9.62 10.62
N LYS A 69 -13.27 -9.19 9.35
CA LYS A 69 -13.13 -10.07 8.19
C LYS A 69 -11.69 -10.18 7.68
N LEU A 70 -10.72 -9.54 8.33
CA LEU A 70 -9.31 -9.55 7.95
C LEU A 70 -8.43 -10.12 9.07
N GLN A 71 -8.86 -11.19 9.74
CA GLN A 71 -8.05 -11.78 10.81
C GLN A 71 -6.75 -12.37 10.26
N ILE A 72 -5.61 -11.86 10.75
CA ILE A 72 -4.29 -12.36 10.37
C ILE A 72 -4.09 -13.78 10.91
N GLU A 73 -3.49 -14.63 10.07
CA GLU A 73 -3.10 -15.99 10.43
C GLU A 73 -1.86 -15.99 11.34
N ASN A 74 -1.76 -16.99 12.23
CA ASN A 74 -0.65 -17.06 13.18
C ASN A 74 0.71 -17.15 12.51
N GLU A 75 0.79 -17.75 11.32
CA GLU A 75 2.05 -17.84 10.57
C GLU A 75 2.60 -16.48 10.18
N TYR A 76 1.77 -15.46 9.95
CA TYR A 76 2.22 -14.15 9.49
C TYR A 76 2.61 -13.20 10.64
N LYS A 77 2.29 -13.53 11.89
CA LYS A 77 2.42 -12.61 13.03
C LYS A 77 3.86 -12.25 13.40
N ASP A 78 4.81 -13.16 13.21
CA ASP A 78 6.19 -12.94 13.65
C ASP A 78 6.94 -11.96 12.73
N LYS A 79 6.72 -12.09 11.42
CA LYS A 79 7.45 -11.30 10.40
C LYS A 79 6.59 -10.25 9.71
N GLY A 80 5.27 -10.28 9.86
CA GLY A 80 4.37 -9.39 9.12
C GLY A 80 4.09 -9.88 7.71
N ILE A 81 3.00 -9.39 7.13
CA ILE A 81 2.48 -9.80 5.83
C ILE A 81 3.48 -9.49 4.70
N GLY A 82 4.19 -8.37 4.76
CA GLY A 82 5.15 -7.96 3.74
C GLY A 82 6.34 -8.92 3.56
N TYR A 83 6.76 -9.60 4.63
CA TYR A 83 7.80 -10.63 4.56
C TYR A 83 7.35 -11.80 3.68
N TYR A 84 6.16 -12.33 3.98
CA TYR A 84 5.59 -13.45 3.25
C TYR A 84 5.18 -13.06 1.83
N HIS A 85 4.74 -11.81 1.63
CA HIS A 85 4.55 -11.25 0.29
C HIS A 85 5.83 -11.32 -0.53
N SER A 86 6.95 -10.87 0.04
CA SER A 86 8.25 -10.86 -0.65
C SER A 86 8.72 -12.27 -1.01
N ILE A 87 8.46 -13.26 -0.15
CA ILE A 87 8.69 -14.68 -0.47
C ILE A 87 7.78 -15.14 -1.60
N TYR A 88 6.49 -14.83 -1.53
CA TYR A 88 5.52 -15.21 -2.54
C TYR A 88 5.86 -14.63 -3.91
N THR A 89 6.13 -13.32 -4.00
CA THR A 89 6.50 -12.65 -5.24
C THR A 89 7.84 -13.16 -5.76
N ASN A 90 8.87 -13.27 -4.92
CA ASN A 90 10.15 -13.81 -5.33
C ASN A 90 10.01 -15.26 -5.86
N ASN A 91 9.25 -16.12 -5.18
CA ASN A 91 8.98 -17.47 -5.66
C ASN A 91 8.23 -17.46 -6.98
N ILE A 92 7.25 -16.58 -7.15
CA ILE A 92 6.56 -16.41 -8.41
C ILE A 92 7.53 -16.06 -9.52
N TYR A 93 8.47 -15.15 -9.28
CA TYR A 93 9.29 -14.61 -10.34
C TYR A 93 10.55 -15.41 -10.62
N ALA A 94 11.21 -15.91 -9.57
CA ALA A 94 12.28 -16.89 -9.67
C ALA A 94 11.79 -18.18 -10.35
N ASN A 95 10.55 -18.62 -10.06
CA ASN A 95 9.96 -19.77 -10.74
C ASN A 95 9.20 -19.42 -12.03
N LYS A 96 8.88 -18.17 -12.36
CA LYS A 96 8.22 -17.83 -13.65
C LYS A 96 9.17 -17.90 -14.85
N LEU A 97 10.48 -17.98 -14.64
CA LEU A 97 11.42 -18.45 -15.68
C LEU A 97 11.43 -19.98 -15.83
N GLN A 98 10.84 -20.74 -14.90
CA GLN A 98 10.67 -22.19 -15.00
C GLN A 98 9.33 -22.65 -14.45
N THR A 99 8.36 -22.82 -15.35
CA THR A 99 7.10 -23.57 -15.23
C THR A 99 5.82 -22.74 -15.10
N ALA A 100 5.14 -22.60 -16.23
CA ALA A 100 3.69 -22.63 -16.26
C ALA A 100 3.22 -23.94 -15.58
N GLY A 101 2.86 -23.90 -14.29
CA GLY A 101 2.38 -25.11 -13.62
C GLY A 101 2.22 -25.13 -12.09
N SER A 102 2.69 -24.15 -11.32
CA SER A 102 2.50 -24.15 -9.86
C SER A 102 1.14 -23.58 -9.45
N GLN A 103 0.08 -24.38 -9.58
CA GLN A 103 -1.29 -24.03 -9.18
C GLN A 103 -1.50 -23.88 -7.65
N ASP A 104 -0.47 -24.15 -6.83
CA ASP A 104 -0.60 -24.19 -5.35
C ASP A 104 0.05 -23.01 -4.61
N LEU A 105 0.55 -21.99 -5.31
CA LEU A 105 1.06 -20.77 -4.65
C LEU A 105 -0.13 -19.86 -4.27
N ILE A 106 -0.58 -19.97 -3.03
CA ILE A 106 -1.58 -19.07 -2.44
C ILE A 106 -0.91 -17.73 -2.12
N ASP A 107 -1.47 -16.64 -2.63
CA ASP A 107 -1.04 -15.29 -2.29
C ASP A 107 -1.44 -14.97 -0.83
N PRO A 108 -0.49 -14.83 0.10
CA PRO A 108 -0.80 -14.53 1.50
C PRO A 108 -1.36 -13.12 1.70
N THR A 109 -1.34 -12.27 0.66
CA THR A 109 -1.64 -10.84 0.75
C THR A 109 -2.92 -10.41 0.05
N LYS A 110 -3.55 -11.31 -0.71
CA LYS A 110 -4.70 -11.01 -1.56
C LYS A 110 -5.82 -10.27 -0.84
N ASP A 111 -5.99 -10.54 0.45
CA ASP A 111 -7.05 -9.95 1.26
C ASP A 111 -6.59 -8.76 2.12
N PHE A 112 -5.30 -8.44 2.16
CA PHE A 112 -4.72 -7.48 3.10
C PHE A 112 -4.03 -6.27 2.46
N LEU A 113 -3.62 -6.36 1.19
CA LEU A 113 -2.87 -5.29 0.50
C LEU A 113 -3.77 -4.09 0.19
N VAL A 114 -3.39 -2.91 0.69
CA VAL A 114 -4.06 -1.63 0.41
C VAL A 114 -3.41 -0.95 -0.80
N TRP A 115 -2.10 -0.73 -0.70
CA TRP A 115 -1.28 -0.03 -1.69
C TRP A 115 0.11 -0.65 -1.73
N SER A 116 0.75 -0.52 -2.89
CA SER A 116 2.17 -0.81 -3.04
C SER A 116 2.80 0.19 -4.01
N THR A 117 4.05 0.55 -3.76
CA THR A 117 4.92 1.20 -4.75
C THR A 117 5.72 0.17 -5.54
N LEU A 118 6.03 0.51 -6.78
CA LEU A 118 7.03 -0.18 -7.61
C LEU A 118 8.33 0.63 -7.62
N GLY A 119 9.49 -0.02 -7.54
CA GLY A 119 10.80 0.61 -7.63
C GLY A 119 11.85 0.12 -6.62
N PRO A 120 13.02 0.79 -6.54
CA PRO A 120 14.16 0.37 -5.72
C PRO A 120 13.87 0.29 -4.21
N THR A 121 12.86 1.03 -3.75
CA THR A 121 12.39 1.04 -2.36
C THR A 121 10.91 0.75 -2.31
N SER A 122 10.49 -0.38 -2.86
CA SER A 122 9.09 -0.78 -2.82
C SER A 122 8.58 -1.01 -1.42
N ILE A 123 7.38 -0.51 -1.17
CA ILE A 123 6.73 -0.55 0.13
C ILE A 123 5.32 -1.07 -0.09
N GLY A 124 4.92 -2.06 0.72
CA GLY A 124 3.56 -2.56 0.82
C GLY A 124 2.89 -1.99 2.05
N THR A 125 1.65 -1.54 1.88
CA THR A 125 0.76 -1.13 2.96
C THR A 125 -0.33 -2.18 3.12
N PHE A 126 -0.46 -2.73 4.32
CA PHE A 126 -1.41 -3.80 4.63
C PHE A 126 -2.33 -3.41 5.79
N ILE A 127 -3.58 -3.85 5.75
CA ILE A 127 -4.54 -3.71 6.85
C ILE A 127 -5.03 -5.09 7.27
N TYR A 128 -5.02 -5.38 8.57
CA TYR A 128 -5.54 -6.62 9.13
C TYR A 128 -6.06 -6.45 10.56
N ASN A 129 -6.79 -7.46 11.01
CA ASN A 129 -7.18 -7.65 12.39
C ASN A 129 -6.19 -8.60 13.08
N ASP A 130 -5.76 -8.26 14.30
CA ASP A 130 -5.26 -9.26 15.23
C ASP A 130 -6.04 -9.14 16.54
N GLN A 131 -6.79 -10.20 16.86
CA GLN A 131 -7.78 -10.19 17.93
C GLN A 131 -8.78 -9.05 17.69
N ASP A 132 -9.00 -8.19 18.69
CA ASP A 132 -9.99 -7.12 18.62
C ASP A 132 -9.42 -5.79 18.08
N LYS A 133 -8.20 -5.79 17.54
CA LYS A 133 -7.50 -4.59 17.08
C LYS A 133 -7.32 -4.59 15.56
N ILE A 134 -7.26 -3.39 14.99
CA ILE A 134 -6.95 -3.18 13.58
C ILE A 134 -5.51 -2.67 13.51
N TYR A 135 -4.71 -3.26 12.63
CA TYR A 135 -3.32 -2.88 12.40
C TYR A 135 -3.14 -2.39 10.98
N ILE A 136 -2.26 -1.40 10.84
CA ILE A 136 -1.66 -0.99 9.58
C ILE A 136 -0.20 -1.44 9.64
N GLU A 137 0.19 -2.25 8.67
CA GLU A 137 1.58 -2.65 8.47
C GLU A 137 2.13 -1.94 7.24
N ILE A 138 3.34 -1.41 7.39
CA ILE A 138 4.10 -0.75 6.33
C ILE A 138 5.42 -1.48 6.25
N SER A 139 5.66 -2.12 5.12
CA SER A 139 6.73 -3.10 4.99
C SER A 139 7.52 -2.90 3.70
N PRO A 140 8.86 -2.99 3.74
CA PRO A 140 9.63 -3.03 2.51
C PRO A 140 9.27 -4.31 1.75
N LEU A 141 9.23 -4.23 0.43
CA LEU A 141 8.99 -5.37 -0.45
C LEU A 141 10.23 -5.63 -1.28
N TYR A 142 10.54 -6.91 -1.48
CA TYR A 142 11.61 -7.29 -2.40
C TYR A 142 11.13 -7.22 -3.85
N GLU A 143 11.77 -6.38 -4.65
CA GLU A 143 11.54 -6.33 -6.09
C GLU A 143 12.76 -6.80 -6.87
N TRP A 144 12.64 -7.99 -7.45
CA TRP A 144 13.65 -8.52 -8.37
C TRP A 144 13.61 -7.85 -9.77
N PHE A 145 12.61 -7.00 -10.05
CA PHE A 145 12.29 -6.48 -11.40
C PHE A 145 12.80 -5.09 -11.73
N ASN A 146 13.65 -4.49 -10.89
CA ASN A 146 14.19 -3.15 -11.21
C ASN A 146 14.85 -3.09 -12.60
N HIS A 147 15.35 -4.22 -13.13
CA HIS A 147 15.91 -4.31 -14.48
C HIS A 147 14.90 -4.29 -15.66
N ILE A 148 13.59 -4.47 -15.44
CA ILE A 148 12.59 -4.43 -16.53
C ILE A 148 12.06 -3.01 -16.77
N PHE A 149 12.19 -2.12 -15.80
CA PHE A 149 11.71 -0.74 -15.86
C PHE A 149 12.84 0.29 -15.88
N ASP A 150 14.01 -0.07 -16.44
CA ASP A 150 15.14 0.86 -16.65
C ASP A 150 14.67 2.16 -17.38
N ASP A 151 13.66 2.06 -18.26
CA ASP A 151 13.08 3.22 -18.97
C ASP A 151 12.18 4.12 -18.10
N ILE A 152 11.68 3.64 -16.94
CA ILE A 152 10.86 4.43 -15.99
C ILE A 152 11.75 5.04 -14.89
N LEU A 153 12.90 4.44 -14.62
CA LEU A 153 13.83 4.85 -13.56
C LEU A 153 14.76 6.01 -13.93
N GLU A 154 14.70 6.54 -15.16
CA GLU A 154 15.49 7.74 -15.55
C GLU A 154 15.14 8.99 -14.70
N GLU A 155 13.95 9.07 -14.09
CA GLU A 155 13.60 10.13 -13.12
C GLU A 155 14.24 9.91 -11.73
N TYR A 156 14.61 8.68 -11.38
CA TYR A 156 15.28 8.31 -10.12
C TYR A 156 16.78 8.18 -10.35
N ASN A 157 17.43 9.32 -10.66
CA ASN A 157 18.88 9.40 -10.65
C ASN A 157 19.42 8.98 -9.28
N GLU A 158 20.44 8.11 -9.29
CA GLU A 158 21.16 7.53 -8.15
C GLU A 158 20.36 6.36 -7.51
N VAL A 159 20.72 5.08 -7.62
CA VAL A 159 22.03 4.45 -7.45
C VAL A 159 21.94 3.03 -8.06
N LYS A 160 22.90 2.67 -8.93
CA LYS A 160 23.21 1.25 -9.23
C LYS A 160 24.04 0.69 -8.08
N ASP A 161 23.41 0.44 -6.95
CA ASP A 161 24.03 -0.40 -5.91
C ASP A 161 23.57 -1.81 -6.22
N GLU A 162 24.52 -2.74 -6.14
CA GLU A 162 24.30 -4.17 -6.29
C GLU A 162 23.03 -4.56 -5.53
N ASP A 163 21.93 -4.86 -6.26
CA ASP A 163 20.66 -5.24 -5.65
C ASP A 163 20.95 -6.32 -4.60
N ALA A 164 20.68 -6.02 -3.33
CA ALA A 164 20.92 -6.95 -2.24
C ALA A 164 20.24 -8.28 -2.59
N SER A 165 20.94 -9.40 -2.43
CA SER A 165 20.36 -10.70 -2.80
C SER A 165 19.07 -10.92 -2.02
N PHE A 166 18.15 -11.73 -2.57
CA PHE A 166 16.92 -12.06 -1.85
C PHE A 166 17.17 -12.61 -0.45
N ASP A 167 18.23 -13.42 -0.30
CA ASP A 167 18.66 -13.94 1.00
C ASP A 167 19.12 -12.81 1.93
N ASP A 168 19.88 -11.83 1.43
CA ASP A 168 20.28 -10.65 2.22
C ASP A 168 19.07 -9.80 2.61
N PHE A 169 18.12 -9.60 1.71
CA PHE A 169 16.86 -8.93 2.00
C PHE A 169 16.10 -9.63 3.13
N LEU A 170 15.89 -10.95 3.04
CA LEU A 170 15.16 -11.71 4.07
C LEU A 170 15.89 -11.72 5.42
N ASN A 171 17.22 -11.85 5.40
CA ASN A 171 18.03 -11.86 6.62
C ASN A 171 18.01 -10.51 7.36
N ASN A 172 17.86 -9.41 6.63
CA ASN A 172 17.80 -8.05 7.19
C ASN A 172 16.37 -7.49 7.26
N TYR A 173 15.36 -8.29 6.88
CA TYR A 173 14.00 -7.82 6.79
C TYR A 173 13.46 -7.35 8.14
N LYS A 174 12.86 -6.15 8.11
CA LYS A 174 12.08 -5.60 9.21
C LYS A 174 10.96 -4.73 8.64
N PRO A 175 9.72 -4.85 9.14
CA PRO A 175 8.66 -3.89 8.81
C PRO A 175 9.11 -2.46 9.17
N ILE A 176 8.77 -1.50 8.31
CA ILE A 176 9.01 -0.07 8.59
C ILE A 176 8.18 0.34 9.80
N ASP A 177 6.92 -0.09 9.83
CA ASP A 177 6.05 0.09 10.97
C ASP A 177 4.92 -0.94 11.03
N ILE A 178 4.48 -1.26 12.24
CA ILE A 178 3.23 -1.97 12.49
C ILE A 178 2.53 -1.20 13.61
N VAL A 179 1.44 -0.53 13.26
CA VAL A 179 0.73 0.37 14.17
C VAL A 179 -0.72 -0.05 14.32
N ALA A 180 -1.17 -0.13 15.57
CA ALA A 180 -2.58 -0.35 15.86
C ALA A 180 -3.34 0.97 15.69
N ILE A 181 -4.47 0.93 14.98
CA ILE A 181 -5.41 2.05 14.92
C ILE A 181 -6.65 1.74 15.78
N ASP A 182 -7.12 2.74 16.50
CA ASP A 182 -8.40 2.65 17.20
C ASP A 182 -9.53 2.48 16.18
N ARG A 183 -10.56 1.69 16.52
CA ARG A 183 -11.75 1.55 15.66
C ARG A 183 -12.36 2.88 15.25
N LYS A 184 -12.39 3.87 16.16
CA LYS A 184 -12.92 5.20 15.85
C LYS A 184 -12.10 5.94 14.79
N VAL A 185 -10.78 5.69 14.73
CA VAL A 185 -9.91 6.23 13.69
C VAL A 185 -10.26 5.55 12.36
N ALA A 186 -10.36 4.21 12.35
CA ALA A 186 -10.77 3.46 11.17
C ALA A 186 -12.17 3.86 10.65
N GLU A 187 -13.13 4.13 11.54
CA GLU A 187 -14.48 4.61 11.19
C GLU A 187 -14.42 5.99 10.53
N LYS A 188 -13.63 6.93 11.05
CA LYS A 188 -13.42 8.25 10.43
C LYS A 188 -12.79 8.16 9.05
N TRP A 189 -11.80 7.29 8.90
CA TRP A 189 -11.17 7.07 7.59
C TRP A 189 -12.15 6.46 6.60
N LEU A 190 -13.01 5.54 7.05
CA LEU A 190 -14.06 4.96 6.22
C LEU A 190 -15.10 6.00 5.79
N GLU A 191 -15.52 6.89 6.70
CA GLU A 191 -16.39 8.02 6.38
C GLU A 191 -15.76 8.93 5.32
N PHE A 192 -14.48 9.25 5.49
CA PHE A 192 -13.70 10.00 4.50
C PHE A 192 -13.69 9.29 3.13
N CYS A 193 -13.39 7.99 3.07
CA CYS A 193 -13.39 7.26 1.80
C CYS A 193 -14.77 7.26 1.14
N CYS A 194 -15.84 7.11 1.92
CA CYS A 194 -17.21 7.18 1.42
C CYS A 194 -17.51 8.56 0.80
N GLU A 195 -17.11 9.64 1.46
CA GLU A 195 -17.26 11.01 0.96
C GLU A 195 -16.49 11.20 -0.35
N MET A 196 -15.21 10.80 -0.39
CA MET A 196 -14.37 10.91 -1.58
C MET A 196 -14.97 10.16 -2.77
N ILE A 197 -15.46 8.93 -2.57
CA ILE A 197 -16.08 8.15 -3.65
C ILE A 197 -17.31 8.85 -4.23
N GLU A 198 -18.12 9.53 -3.42
CA GLU A 198 -19.26 10.28 -3.93
C GLU A 198 -18.83 11.52 -4.73
N ILE A 199 -17.73 12.19 -4.33
CA ILE A 199 -17.12 13.26 -5.12
C ILE A 199 -16.65 12.74 -6.48
N LEU A 200 -15.85 11.66 -6.50
CA LEU A 200 -15.33 11.04 -7.73
C LEU A 200 -16.48 10.67 -8.69
N LYS A 201 -17.51 9.98 -8.19
CA LYS A 201 -18.70 9.62 -8.99
C LYS A 201 -19.46 10.82 -9.51
N ALA A 202 -19.52 11.93 -8.76
CA ALA A 202 -20.21 13.13 -9.18
C ALA A 202 -19.47 13.83 -10.32
N ASN A 203 -18.14 13.84 -10.29
CA ASN A 203 -17.32 14.47 -11.31
C ASN A 203 -17.23 13.63 -12.59
N ASP A 204 -17.14 12.29 -12.50
CA ASP A 204 -17.23 11.39 -13.66
C ASP A 204 -18.53 11.62 -14.48
N LYS A 205 -19.66 11.84 -13.80
CA LYS A 205 -20.95 12.13 -14.45
C LYS A 205 -20.99 13.47 -15.17
N LYS A 206 -20.18 14.46 -14.76
CA LYS A 206 -20.08 15.76 -15.42
C LYS A 206 -19.29 15.64 -16.72
N GLN A 207 -18.27 14.80 -16.76
CA GLN A 207 -17.44 14.59 -17.96
C GLN A 207 -18.16 13.82 -19.08
N LEU A 208 -19.18 13.02 -18.73
CA LEU A 208 -20.01 12.27 -19.68
C LEU A 208 -21.13 13.12 -20.32
N LYS A 209 -21.23 14.41 -20.03
CA LYS A 209 -22.23 15.34 -20.57
C LYS A 209 -21.60 16.39 -21.47
#